data_AF-A0A143HG73-F1
#
_entry.id   AF-A0A143HG73-F1
#
_cell.length_a   1.000
_cell.length_b   1.000
_cell.length_c   1.000
_cell.angle_alpha   90.00
_cell.angle_beta   90.00
_cell.angle_gamma   90.00
#
_symmetry.space_group_name_H-M   'P 1'
#
loop_
_entity.id
_entity.type
_entity.pdbx_description
1 polymer ?
#
loop_
_entity_poly.entity_id
_entity_poly.type
_entity_poly.pdbx_seq_one_letter_code
_entity_poly.pdbx_strand_id
1 'polypeptide(L)'
;MIKRLVITGYKAHELGIFDDKHAGIPIIKQAIKERLVPLIEEGLEWIIMTGALGVETWAAEIVMDLQLEYPELKYAIMTPFLDQEKRWNEAKQEKYEMILSLADYTTSLTNRPYEAPWQFVESNKFLIQHSDGILIVYDEENEGSPKYIKKLASQYADKFDYEILLINAYDLQLIAEEEQMKKWEM
;
A
#
# COMPACT_ATOMS: atom_id res chain seq x y z
N MET A 1 4.92 -14.90 -12.49
CA MET A 1 5.99 -14.02 -12.00
C MET A 1 5.40 -12.62 -11.88
N ILE A 2 5.45 -12.03 -10.70
CA ILE A 2 4.82 -10.74 -10.40
C ILE A 2 5.77 -9.62 -10.84
N LYS A 3 5.37 -8.80 -11.81
CA LYS A 3 6.16 -7.62 -12.24
C LYS A 3 5.55 -6.30 -11.76
N ARG A 4 4.23 -6.28 -11.56
CA ARG A 4 3.45 -5.12 -11.11
C ARG A 4 2.61 -5.52 -9.91
N LEU A 5 2.90 -4.95 -8.76
CA LEU A 5 2.22 -5.25 -7.50
C LEU A 5 1.45 -4.04 -7.02
N VAL A 6 0.15 -4.18 -6.80
CA VAL A 6 -0.64 -3.18 -6.08
C VAL A 6 -0.36 -3.34 -4.58
N ILE A 7 -0.12 -2.26 -3.86
CA ILE A 7 -0.09 -2.28 -2.39
C ILE A 7 -1.22 -1.44 -1.85
N THR A 8 -1.96 -1.99 -0.89
CA THR A 8 -3.00 -1.25 -0.18
C THR A 8 -3.21 -1.83 1.22
N GLY A 9 -4.10 -1.23 1.99
CA GLY A 9 -4.43 -1.70 3.33
C GLY A 9 -5.22 -0.66 4.10
N TYR A 10 -5.29 -0.88 5.41
CA TYR A 10 -6.04 0.01 6.29
C TYR A 10 -5.60 1.47 6.20
N LYS A 11 -6.58 2.36 6.36
CA LYS A 11 -6.33 3.76 6.68
C LYS A 11 -5.84 3.85 8.13
N ALA A 12 -5.03 4.86 8.42
CA ALA A 12 -4.42 5.03 9.75
C ALA A 12 -5.45 4.95 10.91
N HIS A 13 -6.62 5.60 10.76
CA HIS A 13 -7.67 5.58 11.79
C HIS A 13 -8.37 4.21 11.96
N GLU A 14 -8.37 3.37 10.92
CA GLU A 14 -8.92 2.00 11.02
C GLU A 14 -8.01 1.10 11.87
N LEU A 15 -6.73 1.44 11.97
CA LEU A 15 -5.75 0.81 12.85
C LEU A 15 -5.61 1.50 14.23
N GLY A 16 -6.41 2.54 14.50
CA GLY A 16 -6.27 3.35 15.71
C GLY A 16 -4.97 4.19 15.75
N ILE A 17 -4.34 4.43 14.59
CA ILE A 17 -3.11 5.20 14.46
C ILE A 17 -3.46 6.65 14.11
N PHE A 18 -3.17 7.56 15.04
CA PHE A 18 -3.52 8.99 14.91
C PHE A 18 -2.31 9.91 14.79
N ASP A 19 -1.10 9.41 15.03
CA ASP A 19 0.15 10.14 14.92
C ASP A 19 1.30 9.23 14.43
N ASP A 20 2.34 9.85 13.88
CA ASP A 20 3.47 9.16 13.25
C ASP A 20 4.44 8.51 14.23
N LYS A 21 4.24 8.68 15.55
CA LYS A 21 5.07 8.05 16.60
C LYS A 21 4.48 6.74 17.10
N HIS A 22 3.34 6.33 16.55
CA HIS A 22 2.68 5.09 16.96
C HIS A 22 3.60 3.87 16.74
N ALA A 23 3.77 3.06 17.77
CA ALA A 23 4.70 1.91 17.78
C ALA A 23 4.35 0.83 16.74
N GLY A 24 3.11 0.81 16.25
CA GLY A 24 2.68 -0.08 15.16
C GLY A 24 3.23 0.29 13.79
N ILE A 25 3.63 1.55 13.55
CA ILE A 25 4.09 1.98 12.21
C ILE A 25 5.39 1.26 11.81
N PRO A 26 6.45 1.20 12.65
CA PRO A 26 7.64 0.42 12.34
C PRO A 26 7.36 -1.06 12.04
N ILE A 27 6.42 -1.68 12.77
CA ILE A 27 6.05 -3.08 12.60
C ILE A 27 5.41 -3.29 11.21
N ILE A 28 4.46 -2.44 10.83
CA ILE A 28 3.79 -2.52 9.51
C ILE A 28 4.80 -2.29 8.39
N LYS A 29 5.69 -1.30 8.54
CA LYS A 29 6.76 -1.03 7.58
C LYS A 29 7.70 -2.22 7.40
N GLN A 30 8.11 -2.84 8.50
CA GLN A 30 8.98 -4.01 8.47
C GLN A 30 8.28 -5.19 7.79
N ALA A 31 7.01 -5.47 8.11
CA ALA A 31 6.23 -6.51 7.45
C ALA A 31 6.10 -6.28 5.94
N ILE A 32 5.86 -5.03 5.51
CA ILE A 32 5.84 -4.68 4.09
C ILE A 32 7.21 -4.92 3.46
N LYS A 33 8.30 -4.46 4.09
CA LYS A 33 9.67 -4.63 3.59
C LYS A 33 10.00 -6.12 3.39
N GLU A 34 9.70 -6.97 4.37
CA GLU A 34 9.96 -8.40 4.29
C GLU A 34 9.16 -9.12 3.21
N ARG A 35 7.94 -8.64 2.90
CA ARG A 35 7.18 -9.16 1.75
C ARG A 35 7.73 -8.66 0.42
N LEU A 36 8.23 -7.44 0.35
CA LEU A 36 8.69 -6.85 -0.91
C LEU A 36 10.07 -7.34 -1.34
N VAL A 37 11.02 -7.50 -0.43
CA VAL A 37 12.41 -7.87 -0.78
C VAL A 37 12.49 -9.14 -1.64
N PRO A 38 11.87 -10.28 -1.26
CA PRO A 38 11.90 -11.48 -2.08
C PRO A 38 11.25 -11.27 -3.45
N LEU A 39 10.15 -10.51 -3.52
CA LEU A 39 9.47 -10.23 -4.78
C LEU A 39 10.35 -9.41 -5.72
N ILE A 40 11.09 -8.43 -5.19
CA ILE A 40 12.06 -7.63 -5.94
C ILE A 40 13.18 -8.52 -6.49
N GLU A 41 13.72 -9.40 -5.65
CA GLU A 41 14.76 -10.36 -6.06
C GLU A 41 14.25 -11.36 -7.13
N GLU A 42 12.96 -11.66 -7.12
CA GLU A 42 12.27 -12.50 -8.11
C GLU A 42 11.80 -11.74 -9.37
N GLY A 43 12.04 -10.43 -9.46
CA GLY A 43 11.79 -9.62 -10.66
C GLY A 43 10.57 -8.70 -10.61
N LEU A 44 10.11 -8.31 -9.43
CA LEU A 44 9.14 -7.23 -9.27
C LEU A 44 9.75 -5.89 -9.72
N GLU A 45 9.07 -5.19 -10.63
CA GLU A 45 9.55 -3.96 -11.26
C GLU A 45 8.76 -2.73 -10.79
N TRP A 46 7.45 -2.88 -10.56
CA TRP A 46 6.54 -1.76 -10.28
C TRP A 46 5.68 -2.00 -9.05
N ILE A 47 5.72 -1.05 -8.12
CA ILE A 47 4.71 -0.89 -7.07
C ILE A 47 3.65 0.12 -7.53
N ILE A 48 2.37 -0.19 -7.31
CA ILE A 48 1.27 0.69 -7.68
C ILE A 48 0.41 0.97 -6.44
N MET A 49 0.14 2.24 -6.17
CA MET A 49 -0.68 2.72 -5.05
C MET A 49 -1.64 3.82 -5.52
N THR A 50 -2.66 4.11 -4.72
CA THR A 50 -3.58 5.24 -4.97
C THR A 50 -3.15 6.53 -4.28
N GLY A 51 -2.20 6.44 -3.35
CA GLY A 51 -1.78 7.56 -2.51
C GLY A 51 -2.69 7.78 -1.31
N ALA A 52 -3.39 6.74 -0.87
CA ALA A 52 -4.24 6.80 0.32
C ALA A 52 -3.42 7.00 1.60
N LEU A 53 -4.00 7.68 2.59
CA LEU A 53 -3.41 7.81 3.92
C LEU A 53 -3.43 6.47 4.67
N GLY A 54 -2.34 6.15 5.37
CA GLY A 54 -2.20 4.92 6.17
C GLY A 54 -1.19 3.98 5.55
N VAL A 55 -1.60 2.72 5.31
CA VAL A 55 -0.70 1.67 4.79
C VAL A 55 0.01 2.08 3.50
N GLU A 56 -0.69 2.69 2.54
CA GLU A 56 -0.05 3.12 1.28
C GLU A 56 0.98 4.24 1.50
N THR A 57 0.78 5.11 2.49
CA THR A 57 1.78 6.12 2.87
C THR A 57 3.06 5.45 3.40
N TRP A 58 2.91 4.47 4.29
CA TRP A 58 4.05 3.75 4.86
C TRP A 58 4.74 2.84 3.86
N ALA A 59 3.97 2.24 2.95
CA ALA A 59 4.50 1.46 1.83
C ALA A 59 5.34 2.33 0.90
N ALA A 60 4.87 3.53 0.55
CA ALA A 60 5.65 4.46 -0.26
C ALA A 60 7.00 4.81 0.38
N GLU A 61 7.03 5.06 1.69
CA GLU A 61 8.29 5.29 2.43
C GLU A 61 9.26 4.12 2.30
N ILE A 62 8.75 2.89 2.46
CA ILE A 62 9.57 1.69 2.33
C ILE A 62 10.06 1.49 0.90
N VAL A 63 9.24 1.78 -0.10
CA VAL A 63 9.64 1.65 -1.50
C VAL A 63 10.72 2.68 -1.85
N MET A 64 10.60 3.92 -1.38
CA MET A 64 11.65 4.93 -1.57
C MET A 64 12.99 4.51 -0.93
N ASP A 65 12.96 3.90 0.25
CA ASP A 65 14.16 3.36 0.89
C ASP A 65 14.72 2.17 0.08
N LEU A 66 13.86 1.26 -0.38
CA LEU A 66 14.25 0.10 -1.19
C LEU A 66 14.82 0.50 -2.55
N GLN A 67 14.38 1.61 -3.15
CA GLN A 67 14.95 2.11 -4.41
C GLN A 67 16.43 2.49 -4.28
N LEU A 68 16.92 2.80 -3.08
CA LEU A 68 18.35 3.03 -2.84
C LEU A 68 19.16 1.73 -2.98
N GLU A 69 18.58 0.59 -2.63
CA GLU A 69 19.20 -0.74 -2.70
C GLU A 69 18.91 -1.43 -4.05
N TYR A 70 17.73 -1.17 -4.63
CA TYR A 70 17.22 -1.77 -5.86
C TYR A 70 16.80 -0.67 -6.87
N PRO A 71 17.74 -0.04 -7.60
CA PRO A 71 17.46 1.13 -8.45
C PRO A 71 16.50 0.88 -9.64
N GLU A 72 16.29 -0.38 -10.00
CA GLU A 72 15.35 -0.77 -11.07
C GLU A 72 13.89 -0.82 -10.58
N LEU A 73 13.68 -0.88 -9.26
CA LEU A 73 12.34 -0.82 -8.66
C LEU A 73 11.74 0.56 -8.89
N LYS A 74 10.48 0.60 -9.31
CA LYS A 74 9.73 1.83 -9.55
C LYS A 74 8.44 1.84 -8.78
N TYR A 75 7.91 3.02 -8.51
CA TYR A 75 6.55 3.14 -8.00
C TYR A 75 5.71 4.18 -8.72
N ALA A 76 4.42 3.86 -8.80
CA ALA A 76 3.41 4.67 -9.43
C ALA A 76 2.32 5.06 -8.44
N ILE A 77 1.90 6.32 -8.46
CA ILE A 77 0.71 6.79 -7.75
C ILE A 77 -0.41 7.06 -8.76
N MET A 78 -1.43 6.20 -8.76
CA MET A 78 -2.60 6.28 -9.62
C MET A 78 -3.82 6.68 -8.79
N THR A 79 -4.01 7.99 -8.65
CA THR A 79 -5.07 8.55 -7.82
C THR A 79 -6.45 8.29 -8.45
N PRO A 80 -7.51 8.04 -7.65
CA PRO A 80 -8.85 7.80 -8.19
C PRO A 80 -9.44 9.05 -8.88
N PHE A 81 -9.06 10.24 -8.43
CA PHE A 81 -9.55 11.55 -8.86
C PHE A 81 -8.58 12.67 -8.47
N LEU A 82 -8.81 13.87 -9.01
CA LEU A 82 -8.00 15.07 -8.72
C LEU A 82 -8.19 15.58 -7.28
N ASP A 83 -7.14 16.20 -6.73
CA ASP A 83 -7.12 16.92 -5.46
C ASP A 83 -7.65 16.08 -4.28
N GLN A 84 -7.22 14.82 -4.17
CA GLN A 84 -7.72 13.91 -3.13
C GLN A 84 -7.33 14.35 -1.71
N GLU A 85 -6.21 15.05 -1.61
CA GLU A 85 -5.60 15.55 -0.39
C GLU A 85 -6.22 16.87 0.12
N LYS A 86 -7.06 17.54 -0.68
CA LYS A 86 -7.55 18.92 -0.41
C LYS A 86 -8.24 19.14 0.94
N ARG A 87 -8.65 18.08 1.63
CA ARG A 87 -9.30 18.11 2.95
C ARG A 87 -8.41 17.61 4.09
N TRP A 88 -7.19 17.19 3.80
CA TRP A 88 -6.23 16.74 4.81
C TRP A 88 -5.59 17.96 5.49
N ASN A 89 -4.98 17.73 6.65
CA ASN A 89 -4.19 18.79 7.30
C ASN A 89 -2.87 19.01 6.55
N GLU A 90 -2.21 20.14 6.83
CA GLU A 90 -0.97 20.56 6.15
C GLU A 90 0.12 19.50 6.20
N ALA A 91 0.39 18.91 7.37
CA ALA A 91 1.39 17.84 7.51
C ALA A 91 1.12 16.62 6.62
N LYS A 92 -0.16 16.24 6.46
CA LYS A 92 -0.56 15.13 5.58
C LYS A 92 -0.46 15.50 4.10
N GLN A 93 -0.76 16.75 3.74
CA GLN A 93 -0.60 17.25 2.38
C GLN A 93 0.88 17.28 2.00
N GLU A 94 1.73 17.85 2.85
CA GLU A 94 3.19 17.90 2.64
C GLU A 94 3.78 16.50 2.43
N LYS A 95 3.39 15.54 3.28
CA LYS A 95 3.84 14.16 3.15
C LYS A 95 3.42 13.51 1.83
N TYR A 96 2.17 13.75 1.43
CA TYR A 96 1.61 13.22 0.20
C TYR A 96 2.24 13.84 -1.05
N GLU A 97 2.43 15.15 -1.06
CA GLU A 97 3.12 15.87 -2.13
C GLU A 97 4.56 15.39 -2.30
N MET A 98 5.26 15.13 -1.20
CA MET A 98 6.59 14.53 -1.23
C MET A 98 6.57 13.15 -1.92
N ILE A 99 5.62 12.28 -1.53
CA ILE A 99 5.46 10.95 -2.14
C ILE A 99 5.16 11.06 -3.64
N LEU A 100 4.30 12.00 -4.05
CA LEU A 100 4.01 12.24 -5.47
C LEU A 100 5.22 12.76 -6.24
N SER A 101 6.01 13.64 -5.63
CA SER A 101 7.16 14.28 -6.29
C SER A 101 8.31 13.32 -6.58
N LEU A 102 8.42 12.24 -5.79
CA LEU A 102 9.45 11.21 -5.93
C LEU A 102 8.98 9.99 -6.73
N ALA A 103 7.69 9.91 -7.08
CA ALA A 103 7.15 8.79 -7.84
C ALA A 103 7.65 8.77 -9.28
N ASP A 104 8.00 7.58 -9.78
CA ASP A 104 8.40 7.38 -11.18
C ASP A 104 7.25 7.66 -12.15
N TYR A 105 6.01 7.52 -11.68
CA TYR A 105 4.82 7.83 -12.45
C TYR A 105 3.68 8.30 -11.57
N THR A 106 3.00 9.37 -11.97
CA THR A 106 1.77 9.84 -11.32
C THR A 106 0.68 10.10 -12.34
N THR A 107 -0.55 9.72 -12.00
CA THR A 107 -1.72 10.03 -12.82
C THR A 107 -3.01 10.03 -11.99
N SER A 108 -4.07 10.61 -12.54
CA SER A 108 -5.42 10.49 -12.02
C SER A 108 -6.28 9.70 -12.99
N LEU A 109 -6.87 8.61 -12.51
CA LEU A 109 -7.72 7.74 -13.32
C LEU A 109 -9.01 8.43 -13.77
N THR A 110 -9.46 9.44 -13.00
CA THR A 110 -10.47 10.39 -13.45
C THR A 110 -9.92 11.81 -13.40
N ASN A 111 -9.99 12.52 -14.54
CA ASN A 111 -9.53 13.91 -14.65
C ASN A 111 -10.57 14.91 -14.12
N ARG A 112 -11.11 14.62 -12.94
CA ARG A 112 -12.11 15.44 -12.22
C ARG A 112 -11.90 15.27 -10.71
N PRO A 113 -12.31 16.23 -9.87
CA PRO A 113 -12.33 16.05 -8.43
C PRO A 113 -13.29 14.92 -8.00
N TYR A 114 -13.32 14.60 -6.71
CA TYR A 114 -14.31 13.67 -6.17
C TYR A 114 -15.75 14.10 -6.48
N GLU A 115 -16.47 13.24 -7.20
CA GLU A 115 -17.88 13.35 -7.56
C GLU A 115 -18.71 12.32 -6.78
N ALA A 116 -18.29 11.04 -6.76
CA ALA A 116 -19.06 9.97 -6.12
C ALA A 116 -18.25 8.68 -5.90
N PRO A 117 -18.76 7.74 -5.06
CA PRO A 117 -18.04 6.50 -4.70
C PRO A 117 -17.61 5.63 -5.87
N TRP A 118 -18.24 5.76 -7.04
CA TRP A 118 -17.88 4.99 -8.24
C TRP A 118 -16.43 5.23 -8.68
N GLN A 119 -15.84 6.40 -8.41
CA GLN A 119 -14.45 6.68 -8.76
C GLN A 119 -13.47 5.75 -8.01
N PHE A 120 -13.74 5.43 -6.75
CA PHE A 120 -12.96 4.45 -6.00
C PHE A 120 -13.17 3.03 -6.56
N VAL A 121 -14.40 2.69 -6.96
CA VAL A 121 -14.70 1.37 -7.54
C VAL A 121 -13.97 1.18 -8.87
N GLU A 122 -14.01 2.17 -9.76
CA GLU A 122 -13.31 2.12 -11.05
C GLU A 122 -11.79 2.14 -10.86
N SER A 123 -11.28 2.90 -9.88
CA SER A 123 -9.86 2.87 -9.51
C SER A 123 -9.43 1.45 -9.12
N ASN A 124 -10.14 0.81 -8.19
CA ASN A 124 -9.81 -0.55 -7.75
C ASN A 124 -9.85 -1.56 -8.91
N LYS A 125 -10.85 -1.46 -9.80
CA LYS A 125 -10.94 -2.31 -11.00
C LYS A 125 -9.74 -2.09 -11.93
N PHE A 126 -9.40 -0.84 -12.19
CA PHE A 126 -8.28 -0.49 -13.06
C PHE A 126 -6.97 -1.07 -12.52
N LEU A 127 -6.69 -0.88 -11.23
CA LEU A 127 -5.49 -1.39 -10.59
C LEU A 127 -5.37 -2.91 -10.70
N ILE A 128 -6.44 -3.64 -10.37
CA ILE A 128 -6.45 -5.11 -10.43
C ILE A 128 -6.28 -5.60 -11.87
N GLN A 129 -6.93 -4.98 -12.85
CA GLN A 129 -6.84 -5.39 -14.26
C GLN A 129 -5.47 -5.10 -14.89
N HIS A 130 -4.67 -4.21 -14.31
CA HIS A 130 -3.38 -3.76 -14.88
C HIS A 130 -2.17 -4.10 -13.99
N SER A 131 -2.36 -4.99 -13.02
CA SER A 131 -1.29 -5.54 -12.17
C SER A 131 -1.26 -7.06 -12.25
N ASP A 132 -0.21 -7.66 -11.70
CA ASP A 132 -0.01 -9.12 -11.65
C ASP A 132 -0.37 -9.69 -10.27
N GLY A 133 -0.49 -8.83 -9.26
CA GLY A 133 -0.94 -9.21 -7.94
C GLY A 133 -1.19 -8.00 -7.04
N ILE A 134 -1.65 -8.29 -5.82
CA ILE A 134 -1.91 -7.30 -4.78
C ILE A 134 -1.35 -7.76 -3.43
N LEU A 135 -0.71 -6.86 -2.71
CA LEU A 135 -0.36 -7.00 -1.30
C LEU A 135 -1.31 -6.14 -0.46
N ILE A 136 -2.01 -6.78 0.48
CA ILE A 136 -3.00 -6.10 1.33
C ILE A 136 -2.62 -6.28 2.80
N VAL A 137 -2.36 -5.17 3.50
CA VAL A 137 -2.32 -5.17 4.97
C VAL A 137 -3.76 -5.11 5.48
N TYR A 138 -4.32 -6.28 5.79
CA TYR A 138 -5.73 -6.44 6.14
C TYR A 138 -5.98 -7.72 6.92
N ASP A 139 -6.86 -7.62 7.90
CA ASP A 139 -7.31 -8.70 8.76
C ASP A 139 -8.82 -8.94 8.58
N GLU A 140 -9.22 -10.19 8.38
CA GLU A 140 -10.64 -10.51 8.11
C GLU A 140 -11.53 -10.38 9.34
N GLU A 141 -10.96 -10.51 10.55
CA GLU A 141 -11.71 -10.37 11.81
C GLU A 141 -11.98 -8.90 12.12
N ASN A 142 -11.11 -8.00 11.65
CA ASN A 142 -11.24 -6.56 11.80
C ASN A 142 -11.64 -5.90 10.46
N GLU A 143 -12.93 -5.91 10.15
CA GLU A 143 -13.44 -5.32 8.91
C GLU A 143 -13.07 -3.84 8.74
N GLY A 144 -12.70 -3.47 7.51
CA GLY A 144 -12.34 -2.11 7.14
C GLY A 144 -12.43 -1.90 5.64
N SER A 145 -12.04 -0.71 5.19
CA SER A 145 -12.06 -0.31 3.79
C SER A 145 -11.33 -1.25 2.82
N PRO A 146 -10.24 -1.98 3.19
CA PRO A 146 -9.59 -2.93 2.28
C PRO A 146 -10.47 -4.12 1.86
N LYS A 147 -11.54 -4.43 2.61
CA LYS A 147 -12.48 -5.51 2.29
C LYS A 147 -13.02 -5.42 0.87
N TYR A 148 -13.27 -4.21 0.37
CA TYR A 148 -13.83 -3.99 -0.97
C TYR A 148 -12.86 -4.37 -2.09
N ILE A 149 -11.60 -3.91 -2.02
CA ILE A 149 -10.59 -4.23 -3.04
C ILE A 149 -10.14 -5.69 -2.93
N LYS A 150 -10.04 -6.26 -1.71
CA LYS A 150 -9.77 -7.69 -1.52
C LYS A 150 -10.84 -8.56 -2.20
N LYS A 151 -12.12 -8.25 -1.99
CA LYS A 151 -13.22 -8.99 -2.63
C LYS A 151 -13.11 -8.92 -4.15
N LEU A 152 -12.81 -7.75 -4.69
CA LEU A 152 -12.64 -7.56 -6.13
C LEU A 152 -11.44 -8.34 -6.68
N ALA A 153 -10.31 -8.34 -5.96
CA ALA A 153 -9.12 -9.10 -6.31
C ALA A 153 -9.41 -10.61 -6.30
N SER A 154 -10.13 -11.10 -5.29
CA SER A 154 -10.52 -12.52 -5.19
C SER A 154 -11.38 -12.94 -6.39
N GLN A 155 -12.38 -12.12 -6.74
CA GLN A 155 -13.23 -12.37 -7.91
C GLN A 155 -12.47 -12.33 -9.25
N TYR A 156 -11.36 -11.60 -9.31
CA TYR A 156 -10.50 -11.53 -10.48
C TYR A 156 -9.58 -12.75 -10.54
N ALA A 157 -8.97 -13.14 -9.41
CA ALA A 157 -8.13 -14.33 -9.27
C ALA A 157 -8.89 -15.64 -9.57
N ASP A 158 -10.21 -15.69 -9.35
CA ASP A 158 -11.05 -16.83 -9.77
C ASP A 158 -11.02 -17.09 -11.30
N LYS A 159 -10.59 -16.10 -12.10
CA LYS A 159 -10.66 -16.11 -13.57
C LYS A 159 -9.32 -15.88 -14.26
N PHE A 160 -8.37 -15.28 -13.58
CA PHE A 160 -7.09 -14.85 -14.13
C PHE A 160 -5.96 -15.21 -13.17
N ASP A 161 -4.75 -15.38 -13.70
CA ASP A 161 -3.55 -15.55 -12.89
C ASP A 161 -3.24 -14.23 -12.16
N TYR A 162 -3.62 -14.14 -10.90
CA TYR A 162 -3.51 -12.93 -10.08
C TYR A 162 -3.21 -13.29 -8.62
N GLU A 163 -2.05 -12.89 -8.14
CA GLU A 163 -1.61 -13.23 -6.80
C GLU A 163 -2.25 -12.31 -5.75
N ILE A 164 -2.72 -12.87 -4.64
CA ILE A 164 -3.23 -12.10 -3.49
C ILE A 164 -2.36 -12.43 -2.27
N LEU A 165 -1.56 -11.45 -1.86
CA LEU A 165 -0.70 -11.52 -0.70
C LEU A 165 -1.36 -10.75 0.46
N LEU A 166 -1.36 -11.33 1.65
CA LEU A 166 -1.93 -10.72 2.85
C LEU A 166 -0.86 -10.55 3.93
N ILE A 167 -0.92 -9.43 4.63
CA ILE A 167 -0.28 -9.21 5.93
C ILE A 167 -1.44 -8.99 6.92
N ASN A 168 -1.70 -9.99 7.77
CA ASN A 168 -2.77 -9.97 8.76
C ASN A 168 -2.24 -9.63 10.17
N ALA A 169 -3.12 -9.65 11.19
CA ALA A 169 -2.71 -9.34 12.56
C ALA A 169 -1.66 -10.32 13.11
N TYR A 170 -1.71 -11.60 12.72
CA TYR A 170 -0.74 -12.60 13.12
C TYR A 170 0.65 -12.33 12.55
N ASP A 171 0.74 -12.00 11.26
CA ASP A 171 2.01 -11.59 10.63
C ASP A 171 2.63 -10.39 11.38
N LEU A 172 1.81 -9.37 11.67
CA LEU A 172 2.27 -8.18 12.41
C LEU A 172 2.72 -8.51 13.84
N GLN A 173 2.06 -9.47 14.50
CA GLN A 173 2.45 -9.91 15.83
C GLN A 173 3.81 -10.61 15.81
N LEU A 174 4.07 -11.48 14.83
CA LEU A 174 5.36 -12.15 14.69
C LEU A 174 6.50 -11.13 14.53
N ILE A 175 6.33 -10.15 13.65
CA ILE A 175 7.31 -9.06 13.48
C ILE A 175 7.52 -8.29 14.78
N ALA A 176 6.44 -8.02 15.54
CA ALA A 176 6.54 -7.32 16.82
C ALA A 176 7.36 -8.11 17.85
N GLU A 177 7.17 -9.43 17.91
CA GLU A 177 7.88 -10.34 18.81
C GLU A 177 9.36 -10.44 18.43
N GLU A 178 9.68 -10.57 17.15
CA GLU A 178 11.06 -10.58 16.65
C GLU A 178 11.81 -9.28 16.97
N GLU A 179 11.17 -8.12 16.76
CA GLU A 179 11.75 -6.82 17.10
C GLU A 179 11.96 -6.62 18.61
N GLN A 180 11.10 -7.22 19.44
CA GLN A 180 11.32 -7.24 20.89
C GLN A 180 12.50 -8.13 21.29
N MET A 181 12.63 -9.31 20.69
CA MET A 181 13.75 -10.22 20.96
C MET A 181 15.10 -9.60 20.57
N LYS A 182 15.19 -8.98 19.38
CA LYS A 182 16.41 -8.27 18.94
C LYS A 182 16.84 -7.19 19.93
N LYS A 183 15.90 -6.46 20.53
CA LYS A 183 16.19 -5.44 21.55
C LYS A 183 16.66 -6.01 22.88
N TRP A 184 16.32 -7.25 23.21
CA TRP A 184 16.81 -7.93 24.42
C TRP A 184 18.18 -8.56 24.25
N GLU A 185 18.57 -8.87 23.01
CA GLU A 185 19.88 -9.44 22.67
C GLU A 185 20.98 -8.38 22.44
N MET A 186 20.61 -7.09 22.38
CA MET A 186 21.51 -5.93 22.29
C MET A 186 21.85 -5.34 23.66
#